data_AF-A0A5B9FMT8-F1
#
_entry.id   AF-A0A5B9FMT8-F1
#
_cell.length_a   1.000
_cell.length_b   1.000
_cell.length_c   1.000
_cell.angle_alpha   90.00
_cell.angle_beta   90.00
_cell.angle_gamma   90.00
#
_symmetry.space_group_name_H-M   'P 1'
#
loop_
_entity.id
_entity.type
_entity.pdbx_description
1 polymer ?
#
loop_
_entity_poly.entity_id
_entity_poly.type
_entity_poly.pdbx_seq_one_letter_code
_entity_poly.pdbx_strand_id
1 'polypeptide(L)'
;MPLHPDELTPEEARRDHWEMLGFLALNASFGAALGFLVAFAIVWLDFGGLGTSLARSSHPILPTIMLAVPLALIFAAAVTASAVMTMPYRKKKQR
;
A
#
# COMPACT_ATOMS: atom_id res chain seq x y z
N MET A 1 -5.05 31.70 29.78
CA MET A 1 -3.73 31.11 29.44
C MET A 1 -3.52 31.28 27.95
N PRO A 2 -2.45 31.94 27.50
CA PRO A 2 -2.14 31.99 26.07
C PRO A 2 -1.63 30.60 25.64
N LEU A 3 -2.27 29.99 24.64
CA LEU A 3 -1.83 28.73 24.05
C LEU A 3 -0.44 28.94 23.42
N HIS A 4 0.52 28.08 23.73
CA HIS A 4 1.82 28.12 23.08
C HIS A 4 1.65 27.86 21.58
N PRO A 5 2.42 28.52 20.67
CA PRO A 5 2.34 28.31 19.21
C PRO A 5 2.62 26.87 18.74
N ASP A 6 3.00 25.99 19.67
CA ASP A 6 3.40 24.60 19.44
C ASP A 6 2.40 23.58 20.01
N GLU A 7 1.37 24.01 20.74
CA GLU A 7 0.34 23.10 21.26
C GLU A 7 -0.81 23.00 20.25
N LEU A 8 -0.76 21.96 19.40
CA LEU A 8 -1.95 21.53 18.68
C LEU A 8 -3.02 21.14 19.69
N THR A 9 -4.24 21.58 19.44
CA THR A 9 -5.38 21.08 20.19
C THR A 9 -5.53 19.57 19.94
N PRO A 10 -6.03 18.77 20.90
CA PRO A 10 -6.21 17.33 20.71
C PRO A 10 -7.04 16.96 19.48
N GLU A 11 -7.97 17.84 19.09
CA GLU A 11 -8.80 17.73 17.88
C GLU A 11 -7.96 17.85 16.60
N GLU A 12 -7.03 18.80 16.53
CA GLU A 12 -6.18 19.02 15.36
C GLU A 12 -5.19 17.87 15.14
N ALA A 13 -4.64 17.30 16.22
CA ALA A 13 -3.77 16.12 16.15
C ALA A 13 -4.54 14.88 15.65
N ARG A 14 -5.81 14.71 16.04
CA ARG A 14 -6.66 13.61 15.53
C ARG A 14 -6.93 13.77 14.04
N ARG A 15 -7.27 14.99 13.59
CA ARG A 15 -7.54 15.25 12.17
C ARG A 15 -6.31 14.97 11.30
N ASP A 16 -5.13 15.43 11.73
CA ASP A 16 -3.85 15.16 11.06
C ASP A 16 -3.57 13.64 10.96
N HIS A 17 -3.86 12.88 12.02
CA HIS A 17 -3.71 11.42 11.99
C HIS A 17 -4.66 10.74 11.00
N TRP A 18 -5.92 11.20 10.89
CA TRP A 18 -6.88 10.69 9.91
C TRP A 18 -6.46 11.02 8.47
N GLU A 19 -5.91 12.21 8.24
CA GLU A 19 -5.34 12.60 6.95
C GLU A 19 -4.15 11.69 6.58
N MET A 20 -3.29 11.38 7.54
CA MET A 20 -2.17 10.45 7.35
C MET A 20 -2.65 9.02 7.06
N LEU A 21 -3.66 8.51 7.78
CA LEU A 21 -4.26 7.20 7.50
C LEU A 21 -4.91 7.15 6.11
N GLY A 22 -5.58 8.22 5.68
CA GLY A 22 -6.13 8.34 4.33
C GLY A 22 -5.05 8.33 3.26
N PHE A 23 -3.96 9.08 3.46
CA PHE A 23 -2.79 9.07 2.58
C PHE A 23 -2.17 7.67 2.49
N LEU A 24 -2.04 6.98 3.62
CA LEU A 24 -1.50 5.62 3.68
C LEU A 24 -2.40 4.63 2.94
N ALA A 25 -3.71 4.69 3.18
CA ALA A 25 -4.68 3.82 2.53
C ALA A 25 -4.72 4.02 1.01
N LEU A 26 -4.61 5.26 0.54
CA LEU A 26 -4.55 5.56 -0.89
C LEU A 26 -3.31 4.96 -1.53
N ASN A 27 -2.13 5.17 -0.95
CA ASN A 27 -0.88 4.61 -1.47
C ASN A 27 -0.85 3.08 -1.38
N ALA A 28 -1.34 2.51 -0.29
CA ALA A 28 -1.46 1.06 -0.12
C ALA A 28 -2.40 0.45 -1.17
N SER A 29 -3.56 1.06 -1.42
CA SER A 29 -4.49 0.57 -2.43
C SER A 29 -3.92 0.65 -3.85
N PHE A 30 -3.19 1.72 -4.18
CA PHE A 30 -2.48 1.83 -5.45
C PHE A 30 -1.41 0.75 -5.61
N GLY A 31 -0.59 0.53 -4.58
CA GLY A 31 0.39 -0.56 -4.59
C GLY A 31 -0.26 -1.94 -4.69
N ALA A 32 -1.35 -2.19 -3.96
CA ALA A 32 -2.09 -3.45 -4.05
C ALA A 32 -2.60 -3.71 -5.48
N ALA A 33 -3.19 -2.69 -6.12
CA ALA A 33 -3.64 -2.78 -7.50
C ALA A 33 -2.49 -3.12 -8.46
N LEU A 34 -1.32 -2.51 -8.27
CA LEU A 34 -0.13 -2.82 -9.05
C LEU A 34 0.34 -4.28 -8.84
N GLY A 35 0.36 -4.77 -7.59
CA GLY A 35 0.73 -6.16 -7.33
C GLY A 35 -0.28 -7.17 -7.90
N PHE A 36 -1.58 -6.86 -7.90
CA PHE A 36 -2.58 -7.67 -8.61
C PHE A 36 -2.37 -7.65 -10.13
N LEU A 37 -2.03 -6.50 -10.71
CA LEU A 37 -1.71 -6.38 -12.13
C LEU A 37 -0.49 -7.24 -12.49
N VAL A 38 0.54 -7.26 -11.65
CA VAL A 38 1.71 -8.13 -11.83
C VAL A 38 1.34 -9.60 -11.68
N ALA A 39 0.56 -9.98 -10.65
CA ALA A 39 0.09 -11.36 -10.49
C ALA A 39 -0.71 -11.83 -11.71
N PHE A 40 -1.59 -10.97 -12.22
CA PHE A 40 -2.33 -11.22 -13.45
C PHE A 40 -1.40 -11.41 -14.64
N ALA A 41 -0.40 -10.55 -14.83
CA ALA A 41 0.56 -10.68 -15.91
C ALA A 41 1.37 -11.98 -15.82
N ILE A 42 1.76 -12.41 -14.63
CA ILE A 42 2.46 -13.70 -14.39
C ILE A 42 1.62 -14.87 -14.91
N VAL A 43 0.34 -14.91 -14.54
CA VAL A 43 -0.59 -15.97 -14.91
C VAL A 43 -0.95 -15.90 -16.40
N TRP A 44 -1.23 -14.71 -16.92
CA TRP A 44 -1.63 -14.49 -18.31
C TRP A 44 -0.53 -14.84 -19.30
N LEU A 45 0.71 -14.42 -19.01
CA LEU A 45 1.87 -14.70 -19.85
C LEU A 45 2.41 -16.12 -19.64
N ASP A 46 1.75 -16.92 -18.81
CA ASP A 46 2.08 -18.30 -18.48
C ASP A 46 3.56 -18.47 -18.06
N PHE A 47 4.05 -17.55 -17.21
CA PHE A 47 5.44 -17.59 -16.73
C PHE A 47 5.73 -18.93 -16.07
N GLY A 48 6.69 -19.67 -16.62
CA GLY A 48 7.05 -21.00 -16.11
C GLY A 48 5.92 -22.03 -16.17
N GLY A 49 4.89 -21.81 -16.98
CA GLY A 49 3.72 -22.69 -17.07
C GLY A 49 2.68 -22.49 -15.96
N LEU A 50 2.79 -21.44 -15.14
CA LEU A 50 1.93 -21.21 -13.98
C LEU A 50 0.44 -21.07 -14.35
N GLY A 51 0.11 -20.35 -15.43
CA GLY A 51 -1.28 -20.19 -15.88
C GLY A 51 -1.87 -21.52 -16.33
N THR A 52 -1.11 -22.31 -17.08
CA THR A 52 -1.48 -23.66 -17.50
C THR A 52 -1.63 -24.61 -16.29
N SER A 53 -0.72 -24.55 -15.32
CA SER A 53 -0.80 -25.35 -14.09
C SER A 53 -2.01 -24.99 -13.24
N LEU A 54 -2.33 -23.70 -13.09
CA LEU A 54 -3.52 -23.24 -12.40
C LEU A 54 -4.78 -23.72 -13.12
N ALA A 55 -4.86 -23.58 -14.45
CA ALA A 55 -6.03 -24.00 -15.23
C ALA A 55 -6.32 -25.51 -15.14
N ARG A 56 -5.29 -26.33 -14.93
CA ARG A 56 -5.42 -27.79 -14.76
C ARG A 56 -5.62 -28.24 -13.31
N SER A 57 -5.52 -27.33 -12.35
CA SER A 57 -5.69 -27.65 -10.93
C SER A 57 -7.14 -27.98 -10.60
N SER A 58 -7.37 -29.00 -9.77
CA SER A 58 -8.68 -29.31 -9.22
C SER A 58 -9.23 -28.19 -8.32
N HIS A 59 -8.33 -27.37 -7.74
CA HIS A 59 -8.66 -26.23 -6.89
C HIS A 59 -7.84 -25.01 -7.31
N PRO A 60 -8.20 -24.30 -8.39
CA PRO A 60 -7.40 -23.20 -8.94
C PRO A 60 -7.47 -21.93 -8.08
N ILE A 61 -8.54 -21.76 -7.29
CA ILE A 61 -8.80 -20.53 -6.52
C ILE A 61 -7.77 -20.33 -5.41
N LEU A 62 -7.54 -21.36 -4.59
CA LEU A 62 -6.61 -21.28 -3.45
C LEU A 62 -5.17 -20.90 -3.87
N PRO A 63 -4.50 -21.59 -4.82
CA PRO A 63 -3.15 -21.22 -5.25
C PRO A 63 -3.12 -19.86 -5.95
N THR A 64 -4.18 -19.47 -6.67
CA THR A 64 -4.28 -18.12 -7.25
C THR A 64 -4.27 -17.05 -6.15
N ILE A 65 -5.04 -17.23 -5.08
CA ILE A 65 -5.04 -16.32 -3.93
C ILE A 65 -3.68 -16.32 -3.22
N MET A 66 -3.08 -17.50 -3.02
CA MET A 66 -1.76 -17.63 -2.40
C MET A 66 -0.64 -16.95 -3.20
N LEU A 67 -0.79 -16.85 -4.53
CA LEU A 67 0.10 -16.07 -5.38
C LEU A 67 -0.22 -14.57 -5.31
N ALA A 68 -1.48 -14.21 -5.58
CA ALA A 68 -1.88 -12.83 -5.85
C ALA A 68 -1.88 -11.96 -4.58
N VAL A 69 -2.36 -12.48 -3.44
CA VAL A 69 -2.51 -11.68 -2.22
C VAL A 69 -1.16 -11.27 -1.63
N PRO A 70 -0.18 -12.17 -1.40
CA PRO A 70 1.13 -11.75 -0.89
C PRO A 70 1.83 -10.78 -1.84
N LEU A 71 1.71 -10.97 -3.15
CA LEU A 71 2.30 -10.07 -4.13
C LEU A 71 1.66 -8.67 -4.07
N ALA A 72 0.32 -8.60 -4.02
CA ALA A 72 -0.40 -7.35 -3.81
C ALA A 72 0.04 -6.64 -2.52
N LEU A 73 0.19 -7.38 -1.40
CA LEU A 73 0.64 -6.81 -0.13
C LEU A 73 2.08 -6.29 -0.18
N ILE A 74 2.99 -6.97 -0.88
CA ILE A 74 4.37 -6.51 -1.08
C ILE A 74 4.39 -5.16 -1.80
N PHE A 75 3.64 -5.04 -2.91
CA PHE A 75 3.57 -3.78 -3.64
C PHE A 75 2.85 -2.68 -2.86
N ALA A 76 1.77 -3.02 -2.13
CA ALA A 76 1.09 -2.10 -1.23
C ALA A 76 2.06 -1.49 -0.21
N ALA A 77 2.85 -2.34 0.44
CA ALA A 77 3.87 -1.94 1.40
C ALA A 77 4.99 -1.11 0.76
N ALA A 78 5.47 -1.50 -0.42
CA ALA A 78 6.55 -0.79 -1.12
C ALA A 78 6.14 0.63 -1.54
N VAL A 79 4.95 0.79 -2.13
CA VAL A 79 4.42 2.11 -2.53
C VAL A 79 4.17 2.97 -1.30
N THR A 80 3.54 2.40 -0.27
CA THR A 80 3.30 3.05 1.02
C THR A 80 4.59 3.56 1.65
N ALA A 81 5.60 2.70 1.78
CA ALA A 81 6.89 3.07 2.35
C ALA A 81 7.56 4.18 1.53
N SER A 82 7.51 4.08 0.21
CA SER A 82 8.05 5.11 -0.70
C SER A 82 7.35 6.45 -0.53
N ALA A 83 6.02 6.45 -0.40
CA ALA A 83 5.22 7.64 -0.17
C ALA A 83 5.55 8.32 1.16
N VAL A 84 5.74 7.53 2.23
CA VAL A 84 6.18 8.04 3.54
C VAL A 84 7.60 8.60 3.46
N MET A 85 8.54 7.91 2.79
CA MET A 85 9.93 8.36 2.64
C MET A 85 10.07 9.65 1.82
N THR A 86 9.18 9.86 0.85
CA THR A 86 9.18 11.04 -0.03
C THR A 86 8.31 12.18 0.51
N MET A 87 7.57 11.96 1.60
CA MET A 87 6.75 12.99 2.21
C MET A 87 7.65 14.17 2.64
N PRO A 88 7.35 15.41 2.19
CA PRO A 88 8.14 16.57 2.58
C PRO A 88 7.91 16.82 4.06
N TYR A 89 8.85 16.39 4.91
CA TYR A 89 8.80 16.72 6.32
C TYR A 89 8.86 18.24 6.45
N ARG A 90 7.80 18.89 6.93
CA ARG A 90 7.83 20.32 7.26
C ARG A 90 8.95 20.49 8.28
N LYS A 91 10.12 20.98 7.86
CA LYS A 91 11.21 21.37 8.77
C LYS A 91 10.59 22.37 9.74
N LYS A 92 10.36 21.94 10.98
CA LYS A 92 9.90 22.80 12.06
C LYS A 92 11.07 23.76 12.35
N LYS A 93 11.01 24.93 11.70
CA LYS A 93 11.89 26.12 11.78
C LYS A 93 13.39 25.88 12.02
N GLN A 94 14.16 26.02 10.95
CA GLN A 94 15.31 26.94 11.01
C GLN A 94 14.75 28.36 11.07
N ARG A 95 14.74 28.96 12.27
CA ARG A 95 14.90 30.38 12.62
C ARG A 95 14.38 30.63 14.03
#